data_AF-A0A542XM64-F1
#
_entry.id   AF-A0A542XM64-F1
#
_cell.length_a   1.000
_cell.length_b   1.000
_cell.length_c   1.000
_cell.angle_alpha   90.00
_cell.angle_beta   90.00
_cell.angle_gamma   90.00
#
_symmetry.space_group_name_H-M   'P 1'
#
loop_
_entity.id
_entity.type
_entity.pdbx_description
1 polymer ?
#
loop_
_entity_poly.entity_id
_entity_poly.type
_entity_poly.pdbx_seq_one_letter_code
_entity_poly.pdbx_strand_id
1 'polypeptide(L)' 'MATHARPAPIGLSPAQLRNRMIVSARRIIGEHWPRVDRCPVCGCGWPCPPTDTAYDYLTSVGQGNWVPPQRAGGRR' A
#
# COMPACT_ATOMS: atom_id res chain seq x y z
N MET A 1 2.24 38.95 22.95
CA MET A 1 2.30 37.49 22.73
C MET A 1 1.67 37.20 21.38
N ALA A 2 2.42 36.64 20.43
CA ALA A 2 1.85 36.22 19.15
C ALA A 2 1.15 34.86 19.35
N THR A 3 -0.17 34.84 19.25
CA THR A 3 -0.96 33.61 19.28
C THR A 3 -0.72 32.87 17.97
N HIS A 4 0.14 31.86 17.97
CA HIS A 4 0.30 30.98 16.81
C HIS A 4 -1.00 30.19 16.61
N ALA A 5 -1.81 30.59 15.64
CA ALA A 5 -2.99 29.84 15.24
C ALA A 5 -2.55 28.45 14.76
N ARG A 6 -3.01 27.40 15.44
CA ARG A 6 -2.78 26.01 15.03
C ARG A 6 -3.39 25.82 13.65
N PRO A 7 -2.63 25.33 12.65
CA PRO A 7 -3.18 25.05 11.32
C PRO A 7 -4.40 24.15 11.47
N ALA A 8 -5.51 24.53 10.84
CA ALA A 8 -6.67 23.64 10.74
C ALA A 8 -6.21 22.32 10.11
N PRO A 9 -6.62 21.15 10.64
CA PRO A 9 -6.28 19.89 10.01
C PRO A 9 -6.80 19.94 8.57
N ILE A 10 -5.88 19.79 7.61
CA ILE A 10 -6.21 19.78 6.20
C ILE A 10 -6.95 18.46 5.95
N GLY A 11 -8.27 18.49 6.08
CA GLY A 11 -9.11 17.35 5.76
C GLY A 11 -8.83 16.92 4.33
N LEU A 12 -8.55 15.64 4.13
CA LEU A 12 -8.38 15.12 2.77
C LEU A 12 -9.73 15.09 2.08
N SER A 13 -9.76 15.54 0.83
CA SER A 13 -10.90 15.21 -0.01
C SER A 13 -10.99 13.69 -0.18
N PRO A 14 -12.18 13.13 -0.46
CA PRO A 14 -12.33 11.70 -0.70
C PRO A 14 -11.38 11.17 -1.79
N ALA A 15 -11.12 11.96 -2.84
CA ALA A 15 -10.18 11.61 -3.89
C ALA A 15 -8.72 11.57 -3.40
N GLN A 16 -8.31 12.52 -2.55
CA GLN A 16 -6.97 12.51 -1.95
C GLN A 16 -6.77 11.32 -1.01
N LEU A 17 -7.79 10.98 -0.21
CA LEU A 17 -7.76 9.79 0.64
C LEU A 17 -7.66 8.52 -0.20
N ARG A 18 -8.48 8.37 -1.25
CA ARG A 18 -8.43 7.24 -2.19
C ARG A 18 -7.04 7.09 -2.82
N ASN A 19 -6.46 8.18 -3.29
CA ASN A 19 -5.12 8.16 -3.89
C ASN A 19 -4.04 7.73 -2.89
N ARG A 20 -4.12 8.20 -1.64
CA ARG A 20 -3.20 7.76 -0.57
C ARG A 20 -3.36 6.27 -0.28
N MET A 21 -4.58 5.78 -0.18
CA MET A 21 -4.86 4.36 0.08
C MET A 21 -4.38 3.46 -1.06
N ILE A 22 -4.53 3.89 -2.33
CA ILE A 22 -3.98 3.16 -3.49
C ILE A 22 -2.45 3.05 -3.40
N VAL A 23 -1.77 4.15 -3.05
CA VAL A 23 -0.31 4.14 -2.89
C VAL A 23 0.11 3.21 -1.74
N SER A 24 -0.60 3.25 -0.61
CA SER A 24 -0.34 2.35 0.52
C SER A 24 -0.51 0.87 0.14
N ALA A 25 -1.60 0.51 -0.55
CA ALA A 25 -1.85 -0.87 -0.98
C ALA A 25 -0.77 -1.39 -1.95
N ARG A 26 -0.37 -0.57 -2.91
CA ARG A 26 0.74 -0.88 -3.83
C ARG A 26 2.07 -1.08 -3.09
N ARG A 27 2.31 -0.28 -2.05
CA ARG A 27 3.52 -0.43 -1.23
C ARG A 27 3.53 -1.73 -0.45
N ILE A 28 2.43 -2.11 0.18
CA ILE A 28 2.28 -3.40 0.87
C ILE A 28 2.57 -4.55 -0.10
N ILE A 29 1.92 -4.57 -1.27
CA ILE A 29 2.15 -5.60 -2.29
C ILE A 29 3.63 -5.65 -2.70
N GLY A 30 4.27 -4.49 -2.88
CA GLY A 30 5.68 -4.42 -3.29
C GLY A 30 6.67 -4.87 -2.22
N GLU A 31 6.38 -4.65 -0.94
CA GLU A 31 7.19 -5.11 0.19
C GLU A 31 7.04 -6.61 0.43
N HIS A 32 5.85 -7.17 0.16
CA HIS A 32 5.54 -8.59 0.31
C HIS A 32 5.84 -9.41 -0.96
N TRP A 33 6.39 -8.78 -2.00
CA TRP A 33 6.82 -9.42 -3.24
C TRP A 33 8.20 -10.09 -3.07
N PRO A 34 8.51 -11.22 -3.75
CA PRO A 34 7.75 -11.93 -4.79
C PRO A 34 6.65 -12.88 -4.28
N ARG A 35 5.68 -13.17 -5.18
CA ARG A 35 4.59 -14.14 -5.00
C ARG A 35 5.12 -15.60 -5.02
N VAL A 36 5.99 -15.93 -4.07
CA VAL A 36 6.53 -17.29 -3.87
C VAL A 36 5.74 -18.03 -2.79
N ASP A 37 6.02 -19.31 -2.56
CA ASP A 37 5.27 -20.15 -1.60
C ASP A 37 5.15 -19.55 -0.19
N ARG A 38 6.14 -18.75 0.24
CA ARG A 38 6.11 -18.01 1.50
C ARG A 38 6.33 -16.51 1.30
N CYS A 39 5.53 -15.69 1.97
CA CYS A 39 5.74 -14.26 2.01
C CYS A 39 7.08 -13.92 2.70
N PRO A 40 7.97 -13.12 2.07
CA PRO A 40 9.26 -12.76 2.65
C PRO A 40 9.16 -11.87 3.90
N VAL A 41 8.02 -11.19 4.08
CA VAL A 41 7.76 -10.30 5.22
C VAL A 41 7.02 -11.03 6.35
N CYS A 42 5.99 -11.81 6.02
CA CYS A 42 5.15 -12.47 7.03
C CYS A 42 5.62 -13.89 7.39
N GLY A 43 6.41 -14.55 6.55
CA GLY A 43 6.84 -15.94 6.73
C GLY A 43 5.75 -17.01 6.54
N CYS A 44 4.49 -16.62 6.36
CA CYS A 44 3.37 -17.52 6.08
C CYS A 44 3.22 -17.80 4.58
N GLY A 45 2.31 -18.72 4.24
CA GLY A 45 1.94 -19.01 2.85
C GLY A 45 1.48 -17.77 2.09
N TRP A 46 1.75 -17.74 0.79
CA TRP A 46 1.21 -16.71 -0.11
C TRP A 46 -0.15 -17.14 -0.69
N PRO A 47 -1.16 -16.26 -0.81
CA PRO A 47 -1.15 -14.86 -0.37
C PRO A 47 -1.26 -14.73 1.15
N CYS A 48 -0.41 -13.88 1.74
CA CYS A 48 -0.52 -13.53 3.16
C CYS A 48 -1.63 -12.48 3.38
N PRO A 49 -2.26 -12.40 4.56
CA PRO A 49 -3.41 -11.53 4.81
C PRO A 49 -3.22 -10.05 4.42
N PRO A 50 -2.05 -9.40 4.65
CA PRO A 50 -1.84 -8.02 4.21
C PRO A 50 -1.89 -7.83 2.69
N THR A 51 -1.32 -8.79 1.96
CA THR A 51 -1.32 -8.78 0.49
C THR A 51 -2.72 -9.03 -0.04
N ASP A 52 -3.48 -9.93 0.58
CA ASP A 52 -4.87 -10.23 0.23
C ASP A 52 -5.75 -8.98 0.38
N THR A 53 -5.70 -8.36 1.56
CA THR A 53 -6.43 -7.10 1.84
C THR A 53 -6.04 -5.97 0.87
N ALA A 54 -4.76 -5.88 0.51
CA ALA A 54 -4.29 -4.87 -0.44
C ALA A 54 -4.83 -5.11 -1.86
N TYR A 55 -4.89 -6.37 -2.33
CA TYR A 55 -5.49 -6.71 -3.62
C TYR A 55 -7.00 -6.51 -3.62
N ASP A 56 -7.70 -6.87 -2.55
CA ASP A 56 -9.13 -6.62 -2.40
C ASP A 56 -9.45 -5.13 -2.51
N TYR A 57 -8.68 -4.30 -1.80
CA TYR A 57 -8.82 -2.86 -1.89
C TYR A 57 -8.56 -2.35 -3.30
N LEU A 58 -7.45 -2.75 -3.94
CA LEU A 58 -7.14 -2.33 -5.31
C LEU A 58 -8.22 -2.78 -6.30
N THR A 59 -8.76 -3.97 -6.14
CA THR A 59 -9.87 -4.49 -6.96
C THR A 59 -11.12 -3.63 -6.78
N SER A 60 -11.48 -3.30 -5.54
CA SER A 60 -12.63 -2.43 -5.22
C SER A 60 -12.55 -1.04 -5.88
N VAL A 61 -11.34 -0.57 -6.18
CA VAL A 61 -11.10 0.74 -6.81
C VAL A 61 -10.73 0.67 -8.30
N GLY A 62 -10.84 -0.49 -8.94
CA GLY A 62 -10.58 -0.68 -10.37
C GLY A 62 -9.10 -0.81 -10.75
N GLN A 63 -8.26 -1.27 -9.82
CA GLN A 63 -6.79 -1.37 -9.94
C GLN A 63 -6.26 -2.78 -9.61
N GLY A 64 -7.11 -3.81 -9.61
CA GLY A 64 -6.84 -5.14 -9.04
C GLY A 64 -5.71 -5.97 -9.66
N ASN A 65 -5.22 -5.61 -10.86
CA ASN A 65 -4.13 -6.32 -11.54
C ASN A 65 -2.77 -5.60 -11.42
N TRP A 66 -2.60 -4.77 -10.39
CA TRP A 66 -1.33 -4.07 -10.20
C TRP A 66 -0.22 -5.05 -9.77
N VAL A 67 0.93 -4.95 -10.44
CA VAL A 67 2.16 -5.64 -10.06
C VAL A 67 3.26 -4.60 -9.86
N PRO A 68 4.16 -4.79 -8.87
CA PRO A 68 5.28 -3.89 -8.70
C PRO A 68 6.16 -3.93 -9.96
N PRO A 69 6.62 -2.77 -10.47
CA PRO A 69 7.62 -2.76 -11.52
C PRO A 69 8.82 -3.57 -11.04
N GLN A 70 9.36 -4.43 -11.91
CA GLN A 70 10.46 -5.33 -11.59
C GLN A 70 11.56 -4.53 -10.88
N ARG A 71 11.68 -4.71 -9.57
CA ARG A 71 12.78 -4.11 -8.81
C ARG A 71 14.02 -4.86 -9.27
N ALA A 72 14.79 -4.24 -10.16
CA ALA A 72 16.13 -4.70 -10.48
C ALA A 72 16.88 -4.90 -9.16
N GLY A 73 17.13 -6.16 -8.80
CA GLY A 73 18.17 -6.63 -7.88
C GLY A 73 18.21 -6.03 -6.48
N GLY A 74 18.09 -6.92 -5.48
CA GLY A 74 19.05 -6.97 -4.38
C GLY A 74 19.20 -5.72 -3.50
N ARG A 75 18.61 -5.78 -2.30
CA ARG A 75 19.29 -5.30 -1.10
C ARG A 75 18.65 -5.91 0.15
N ARG A 76 19.20 -7.03 0.58
CA ARG A 76 19.65 -7.29 1.95
C ARG A 76 20.69 -8.38 1.91
#